data_AF-A0A125W463-F1
#
_entry.id   AF-A0A125W463-F1
#
_cell.length_a   1.000
_cell.length_b   1.000
_cell.length_c   1.000
_cell.angle_alpha   90.00
_cell.angle_beta   90.00
_cell.angle_gamma   90.00
#
_symmetry.space_group_name_H-M   'P 1'
#
loop_
_entity.id
_entity.type
_entity.pdbx_description
1 polymer ?
#
loop_
_entity_poly.entity_id
_entity_poly.type
_entity_poly.pdbx_seq_one_letter_code
_entity_poly.pdbx_strand_id
1 'polypeptide(L)' 'MFSCEEGAWSIIDAAIKKYEQHFHDEFPIYEYIDVTKSDDFDFSIPGAKRLAILIDKHIKENELVHVPSDYHSRLY' A
#
# COMPACT_ATOMS: atom_id res chain seq x y z
N MET A 1 6.36 -16.54 -2.77
CA MET A 1 6.50 -16.36 -1.31
C MET A 1 7.04 -14.96 -1.13
N PHE A 2 6.27 -14.05 -0.53
CA PHE A 2 6.71 -12.68 -0.35
C PHE A 2 7.63 -12.57 0.86
N SER A 3 8.76 -11.88 0.72
CA SER A 3 9.71 -11.61 1.79
C SER A 3 9.37 -10.29 2.45
N CYS A 4 8.92 -10.33 3.70
CA CYS A 4 8.59 -9.15 4.49
C CYS A 4 9.63 -8.93 5.58
N GLU A 5 10.26 -7.77 5.58
CA GLU A 5 11.17 -7.32 6.62
C GLU A 5 10.41 -7.13 7.94
N GLU A 6 10.98 -7.59 9.04
CA GLU A 6 10.34 -7.49 10.36
C GLU A 6 10.05 -6.02 10.72
N GLY A 7 8.77 -5.71 10.91
CA GLY A 7 8.29 -4.36 11.21
C GLY A 7 7.82 -3.55 9.98
N ALA A 8 8.14 -3.96 8.76
CA ALA A 8 7.60 -3.33 7.54
C ALA A 8 6.08 -3.48 7.46
N TRP A 9 5.57 -4.68 7.77
CA TRP A 9 4.13 -4.97 7.78
C TRP A 9 3.36 -4.05 8.73
N SER A 10 3.89 -3.75 9.92
CA SER A 10 3.22 -2.87 10.88
C SER A 10 3.07 -1.44 10.37
N ILE A 11 4.04 -0.95 9.59
CA ILE A 11 3.98 0.38 8.96
C ILE A 11 2.94 0.38 7.84
N ILE A 12 2.92 -0.68 7.03
CA ILE A 12 1.95 -0.85 5.93
C ILE A 12 0.53 -0.95 6.48
N ASP A 13 0.27 -1.83 7.44
CA ASP A 13 -1.04 -2.01 8.09
C ASP A 13 -1.54 -0.69 8.68
N ALA A 14 -0.68 0.06 9.38
CA ALA A 14 -1.05 1.35 9.94
C ALA A 14 -1.40 2.40 8.87
N ALA A 15 -0.71 2.38 7.72
CA ALA A 15 -1.00 3.29 6.61
C ALA A 15 -2.28 2.90 5.86
N ILE A 16 -2.45 1.61 5.57
CA ILE A 16 -3.65 1.06 4.93
C ILE A 16 -4.88 1.37 5.77
N LYS A 17 -4.85 1.11 7.08
CA LYS A 17 -5.97 1.44 7.97
C LYS A 17 -6.37 2.91 7.92
N LYS A 18 -5.39 3.83 7.83
CA LYS A 18 -5.69 5.26 7.67
C LYS A 18 -6.38 5.55 6.33
N TYR A 19 -5.92 4.93 5.26
CA TYR A 19 -6.53 5.06 3.94
C TYR A 19 -7.97 4.52 3.95
N GLU A 20 -8.18 3.30 4.43
CA GLU A 20 -9.48 2.65 4.49
C GLU A 20 -10.45 3.40 5.39
N GLN A 21 -9.98 3.99 6.49
CA GLN A 21 -10.82 4.84 7.35
C GLN A 21 -11.21 6.16 6.69
N HIS A 22 -10.35 6.73 5.84
CA HIS A 22 -10.61 8.01 5.17
C HIS A 22 -11.50 7.85 3.93
N PHE A 23 -11.21 6.83 3.12
CA PHE A 23 -11.88 6.60 1.85
C PHE A 23 -13.00 5.55 1.92
N HIS A 24 -13.11 4.79 3.02
CA HIS A 24 -14.01 3.64 3.18
C HIS A 24 -13.86 2.61 2.04
N ASP A 25 -12.65 2.48 1.49
CA ASP A 25 -12.33 1.61 0.36
C ASP A 25 -11.05 0.82 0.64
N GLU A 26 -10.98 -0.42 0.15
CA GLU A 26 -9.85 -1.34 0.40
C GLU A 26 -8.60 -0.86 -0.36
N PHE A 27 -7.46 -0.81 0.34
CA PHE A 27 -6.21 -0.44 -0.30
C PHE A 27 -5.62 -1.63 -1.09
N PRO A 28 -5.40 -1.52 -2.42
CA PRO A 28 -4.88 -2.61 -3.23
C PRO A 28 -3.36 -2.77 -3.04
N ILE A 29 -2.93 -3.25 -1.88
CA ILE A 29 -1.51 -3.39 -1.52
C ILE A 29 -0.70 -4.15 -2.57
N TYR A 30 -1.33 -5.11 -3.26
CA TYR A 30 -0.70 -5.91 -4.29
C TYR A 30 -0.24 -5.10 -5.51
N GLU A 31 -1.00 -4.09 -5.91
CA GLU A 31 -0.60 -3.17 -7.01
C GLU A 31 0.59 -2.29 -6.60
N TYR A 32 0.75 -2.09 -5.28
CA TYR A 32 1.79 -1.26 -4.70
C TYR A 32 2.96 -2.06 -4.11
N ILE A 33 3.04 -3.38 -4.36
CA ILE A 33 4.19 -4.21 -3.95
C ILE A 33 5.48 -3.66 -4.56
N ASP A 34 5.43 -3.15 -5.79
CA ASP A 34 6.59 -2.53 -6.45
C ASP A 34 7.10 -1.29 -5.70
N VAL A 35 6.24 -0.62 -4.93
CA VAL A 35 6.59 0.55 -4.11
C VAL A 35 7.15 0.11 -2.75
N THR A 36 6.65 -0.99 -2.19
CA THR A 36 7.11 -1.52 -0.91
C THR A 36 8.36 -2.38 -1.01
N LYS A 37 8.68 -2.89 -2.20
CA LYS A 37 9.86 -3.73 -2.42
C LYS A 37 11.15 -2.92 -2.31
N SER A 38 12.20 -3.63 -1.90
CA SER A 38 13.58 -3.18 -1.88
C SER A 38 14.48 -4.30 -2.43
N ASP A 39 15.79 -4.07 -2.42
CA ASP A 39 16.77 -5.00 -3.01
C ASP A 39 16.66 -6.42 -2.46
N ASP A 40 16.34 -6.56 -1.16
CA ASP A 40 16.37 -7.85 -0.43
C ASP A 40 14.98 -8.36 -0.02
N PHE A 41 13.96 -7.49 0.01
CA PHE A 41 12.61 -7.80 0.53
C PHE A 41 11.50 -7.24 -0.37
N ASP A 42 10.42 -8.00 -0.58
CA ASP A 42 9.19 -7.52 -1.23
C ASP A 42 8.45 -6.45 -0.39
N PHE A 43 8.59 -6.53 0.93
CA PHE A 43 8.09 -5.53 1.87
C PHE A 43 9.21 -5.10 2.79
N SER A 44 9.79 -3.95 2.51
CA SER A 44 10.86 -3.36 3.30
C SER A 44 10.35 -2.22 4.17
N ILE A 45 10.99 -1.92 5.29
CA ILE A 45 10.71 -0.71 6.09
C ILE A 45 10.82 0.56 5.24
N PRO A 46 11.86 0.78 4.40
CA PRO A 46 11.91 1.96 3.53
C PRO A 46 10.75 2.00 2.53
N GLY A 47 10.37 0.88 1.92
CA GLY A 47 9.24 0.80 1.01
C GLY A 47 7.89 1.04 1.70
N ALA A 48 7.71 0.47 2.90
CA ALA A 48 6.55 0.72 3.75
C ALA A 48 6.40 2.20 4.11
N LYS A 49 7.50 2.89 4.44
CA LYS A 49 7.50 4.34 4.67
C LYS A 49 7.13 5.13 3.41
N ARG A 50 7.61 4.72 2.23
CA ARG A 50 7.22 5.33 0.95
C ARG A 50 5.73 5.18 0.70
N LEU A 51 5.18 3.98 0.93
CA LEU A 51 3.74 3.72 0.83
C LEU A 51 2.94 4.60 1.79
N ALA A 52 3.38 4.71 3.05
CA ALA A 52 2.73 5.55 4.05
C ALA A 52 2.71 7.04 3.65
N ILE A 53 3.80 7.55 3.08
CA ILE A 53 3.88 8.93 2.56
C ILE A 53 2.95 9.10 1.35
N LEU A 54 2.88 8.11 0.46
CA LEU A 54 2.00 8.11 -0.69
C LEU A 54 0.53 8.15 -0.25
N ILE A 55 0.14 7.28 0.67
CA ILE A 55 -1.20 7.28 1.27
C ILE A 55 -1.53 8.61 1.94
N ASP A 56 -0.63 9.18 2.74
CA ASP A 56 -0.84 10.47 3.41
C ASP A 56 -1.03 11.61 2.40
N LYS A 57 -0.28 11.58 1.30
CA LYS A 57 -0.44 12.54 0.19
C LYS A 57 -1.80 12.37 -0.48
N HIS A 58 -2.21 11.15 -0.80
CA HIS A 58 -3.52 10.83 -1.38
C HIS A 58 -4.67 11.27 -0.47
N ILE A 59 -4.57 11.03 0.85
CA ILE A 59 -5.55 11.51 1.84
C ILE A 59 -5.63 13.05 1.84
N LYS A 60 -4.47 13.74 1.81
CA LYS A 60 -4.42 15.22 1.78
C LYS A 60 -5.00 15.82 0.50
N GLU A 61 -4.73 15.19 -0.64
CA GLU A 61 -5.28 15.61 -1.94
C GLU A 61 -6.71 15.11 -2.14
N ASN A 62 -7.22 14.28 -1.22
CA ASN A 62 -8.51 13.62 -1.28
C ASN A 62 -8.70 12.83 -2.60
N GLU A 63 -7.60 12.30 -3.12
CA GLU A 63 -7.56 11.45 -4.31
C GLU A 63 -7.34 10.01 -3.88
N LEU A 64 -8.22 9.12 -4.34
CA LEU A 64 -8.03 7.67 -4.17
C LEU A 64 -6.71 7.24 -4.83
N VAL A 65 -6.07 6.22 -4.29
CA VAL A 65 -4.96 5.60 -5.01
C VAL A 65 -5.44 5.07 -6.35
N HIS A 66 -4.57 5.11 -7.36
CA HIS A 66 -4.91 4.68 -8.71
C HIS A 66 -5.09 3.16 -8.72
N VAL A 67 -6.31 2.73 -8.45
CA VAL A 67 -6.75 1.35 -8.65
C VAL A 67 -7.21 1.26 -10.10
N PRO A 68 -6.49 0.56 -10.99
CA PRO A 68 -7.02 0.33 -12.33
C PRO A 68 -8.40 -0.31 -12.18
N SER A 69 -9.39 0.17 -12.94
CA SER A 69 -10.80 -0.28 -12.84
C SER A 69 -10.97 -1.81 -13.05
N ASP A 70 -9.93 -2.46 -13.56
CA ASP A 70 -9.81 -3.89 -13.82
C ASP A 70 -9.33 -4.71 -12.60
N TYR A 71 -8.94 -4.07 -11.48
CA TYR A 71 -8.41 -4.76 -10.30
C TYR A 71 -9.40 -5.78 -9.72
N HIS A 72 -10.68 -5.44 -9.66
CA HIS A 72 -11.74 -6.38 -9.27
C HIS A 72 -12.14 -7.37 -10.38
N SER A 73 -11.83 -7.08 -11.66
CA SER A 73 -12.19 -7.96 -12.78
C SER A 73 -11.19 -9.08 -13.04
N ARG A 74 -9.94 -8.95 -12.57
CA ARG A 74 -8.91 -10.00 -12.71
C ARG A 74 -8.98 -11.12 -11.67
N LEU A 75 -9.88 -11.01 -10.70
CA LEU A 75 -10.15 -12.06 -9.72
C LEU A 75 -11.08 -13.15 -10.26
N TYR A 76 -11.55 -13.07 -11.52
CA TYR A 76 -12.49 -14.01 -12.13
C TYR A 76 -11.94 -14.74 -13.35
#